data_AF-A0A972WMJ2-F1
#
_entry.id   AF-A0A972WMJ2-F1
#
_cell.length_a   1.000
_cell.length_b   1.000
_cell.length_c   1.000
_cell.angle_alpha   90.00
_cell.angle_beta   90.00
_cell.angle_gamma   90.00
#
_symmetry.space_group_name_H-M   'P 1'
#
loop_
_entity.id
_entity.type
_entity.pdbx_description
1 polymer ?
#
loop_
_entity_poly.entity_id
_entity_poly.type
_entity_poly.pdbx_seq_one_letter_code
_entity_poly.pdbx_strand_id
1 'polypeptide(L)' 'MKSHARAVVIGGGVVGVGTLYHLAKKGWTDCVLIERKELT' A
#
# COMPACT_ATOMS: atom_id res chain seq x y z
N MET A 1 11.52 6.87 7.14
CA MET A 1 10.80 6.33 5.96
C MET A 1 11.78 5.49 5.15
N LYS A 2 11.36 4.38 4.55
CA LYS A 2 12.21 3.68 3.58
C LYS A 2 12.37 4.57 2.34
N SER A 3 13.58 4.65 1.80
CA SER A 3 13.87 5.38 0.56
C SER A 3 13.42 4.61 -0.67
N HIS A 4 13.27 3.29 -0.55
CA HIS A 4 12.91 2.38 -1.63
C HIS A 4 11.78 1.47 -1.17
N ALA A 5 10.91 1.13 -2.12
CA ALA A 5 9.84 0.17 -1.95
C ALA A 5 9.71 -0.61 -3.26
N ARG A 6 9.43 -1.91 -3.17
CA ARG A 6 9.09 -2.74 -4.35
C ARG A 6 7.79 -2.28 -5.02
N ALA A 7 6.82 -1.81 -4.25
CA ALA A 7 5.58 -1.21 -4.76
C ALA A 7 5.05 -0.12 -3.83
N VAL A 8 4.51 0.94 -4.43
CA VAL A 8 3.83 2.02 -3.72
C VAL A 8 2.39 2.12 -4.25
N VAL A 9 1.41 1.98 -3.37
CA VAL A 9 -0.01 2.15 -3.66
C VAL A 9 -0.42 3.55 -3.23
N ILE A 10 -0.94 4.37 -4.15
CA ILE A 10 -1.34 5.76 -3.87
C ILE A 10 -2.87 5.81 -3.82
N GLY A 11 -3.43 6.21 -2.68
CA GLY A 11 -4.86 6.27 -2.39
C GLY A 11 -5.29 5.23 -1.36
N GLY A 12 -5.88 5.69 -0.26
CA GLY A 12 -6.27 4.91 0.93
C GLY A 12 -7.73 4.46 0.97
N GLY A 13 -8.44 4.47 -0.16
CA GLY A 13 -9.79 3.90 -0.25
C GLY A 13 -9.79 2.37 -0.34
N VAL A 14 -10.99 1.76 -0.33
CA VAL A 14 -11.19 0.29 -0.37
C VAL A 14 -10.36 -0.44 -1.44
N VAL A 15 -10.22 0.15 -2.64
CA VAL A 15 -9.43 -0.44 -3.73
C VAL A 15 -7.94 -0.41 -3.42
N GLY A 16 -7.43 0.70 -2.87
CA GLY A 16 -6.01 0.86 -2.53
C GLY A 16 -5.60 -0.05 -1.38
N VAL A 17 -6.39 -0.08 -0.30
CA VAL A 17 -6.17 -0.97 0.85
C VAL A 17 -6.28 -2.44 0.43
N GLY A 18 -7.29 -2.79 -0.37
CA GLY A 18 -7.45 -4.14 -0.90
C GLY A 18 -6.27 -4.58 -1.77
N THR A 19 -5.77 -3.67 -2.62
CA THR A 19 -4.58 -3.92 -3.44
C THR A 19 -3.35 -4.19 -2.56
N LEU A 20 -3.09 -3.33 -1.56
CA LEU A 20 -1.97 -3.51 -0.63
C LEU A 20 -2.09 -4.83 0.17
N TYR A 21 -3.29 -5.14 0.65
CA TYR A 21 -3.59 -6.38 1.35
C TYR A 21 -3.25 -7.61 0.50
N HIS A 22 -3.70 -7.65 -0.76
CA HIS A 22 -3.42 -8.79 -1.63
C HIS A 22 -1.94 -8.90 -2.02
N LEU A 23 -1.22 -7.79 -2.14
CA LEU A 23 0.24 -7.81 -2.32
C LEU A 23 0.94 -8.42 -1.11
N ALA A 24 0.61 -7.94 0.10
CA ALA A 24 1.15 -8.48 1.34
C ALA A 24 0.81 -9.97 1.53
N LYS A 25 -0.44 -10.36 1.25
CA LYS A 25 -0.90 -11.75 1.31
C LYS A 25 -0.17 -12.67 0.32
N LYS A 26 0.27 -12.15 -0.82
CA LYS A 26 1.11 -12.86 -1.80
C LYS A 26 2.59 -12.90 -1.40
N GLY A 27 2.94 -12.45 -0.20
CA GLY A 27 4.30 -12.50 0.33
C GLY A 27 5.16 -11.30 -0.05
N TRP A 28 4.58 -10.21 -0.55
CA TRP A 28 5.33 -8.98 -0.78
C TRP A 28 5.55 -8.29 0.57
N THR A 29 6.81 -8.21 1.00
CA THR A 29 7.20 -7.65 2.30
C THR A 29 7.61 -6.18 2.24
N ASP A 30 7.75 -5.63 1.04
CA ASP A 30 8.25 -4.27 0.80
C ASP A 30 7.28 -3.45 -0.06
N CYS A 31 6.03 -3.38 0.40
CA CYS A 31 4.98 -2.58 -0.21
C CYS A 31 4.50 -1.50 0.77
N VAL A 32 4.22 -0.30 0.25
CA VAL A 32 3.82 0.88 1.03
C VAL A 32 2.51 1.44 0.46
N LEU A 33 1.63 1.95 1.32
CA LEU A 33 0.47 2.74 0.92
C LEU A 33 0.63 4.18 1.40
N ILE A 34 0.31 5.12 0.51
CA ILE A 34 0.33 6.55 0.80
C ILE A 34 -1.07 7.12 0.56
N GLU A 35 -1.61 7.79 1.57
CA GLU A 35 -2.84 8.56 1.50
C GLU A 35 -2.57 10.00 1.94
N ARG A 36 -3.25 10.96 1.31
CA ARG A 36 -3.10 12.39 1.57
C ARG A 36 -3.66 12.81 2.92
N LYS A 37 -4.74 12.19 3.38
CA LYS A 37 -5.39 12.49 4.67
C LYS A 37 -5.46 11.25 5.55
N GLU A 38 -6.63 10.60 5.55
CA GLU A 38 -6.97 9.42 6.34
C GLU A 38 -7.56 8.35 5.42
N LEU A 39 -7.62 7.11 5.90
CA LEU A 39 -8.24 6.03 5.15
C LEU A 39 -9.76 6.25 5.02
N THR A 40 -10.33 5.79 3.91
CA THR A 40 -11.78 5.83 3.62
C THR A 40 -12.30 4.42 3.40
#